data_AF-A0A965CWV7-F1
#
_entry.id   AF-A0A965CWV7-F1
#
_cell.length_a   1.000
_cell.length_b   1.000
_cell.length_c   1.000
_cell.angle_alpha   90.00
_cell.angle_beta   90.00
_cell.angle_gamma   90.00
#
_symmetry.space_group_name_H-M   'P 1'
#
loop_
_entity.id
_entity.type
_entity.pdbx_description
1 polymer ?
#
loop_
_entity_poly.entity_id
_entity_poly.type
_entity_poly.pdbx_seq_one_letter_code
_entity_poly.pdbx_strand_id
1 'polypeptide(L)'
;MDKTFWLVAEYAGISELPLQIMAKAYVSHAVHEAALLAAECFGAMGVMKDMPQPHYVHNALVFVHSDTSNSTAKLRVAEAIAEFKRG
;
A
#
# COMPACT_ATOMS: atom_id res chain seq x y z
N MET A 1 8.43 37.02 9.69
CA MET A 1 7.76 35.93 8.95
C MET A 1 7.63 34.75 9.89
N ASP A 2 6.41 34.26 10.08
CA ASP A 2 6.02 33.30 11.13
C ASP A 2 6.20 31.84 10.68
N LYS A 3 6.67 30.96 11.58
CA LYS A 3 6.86 29.51 11.36
C LYS A 3 5.54 28.79 11.09
N THR A 4 4.43 29.32 11.60
CA THR A 4 3.08 28.77 11.39
C THR A 4 2.68 28.79 9.91
N PHE A 5 3.14 29.78 9.14
CA PHE A 5 2.85 29.89 7.72
C PHE A 5 3.47 28.74 6.89
N TRP A 6 4.72 28.37 7.21
CA TRP A 6 5.41 27.26 6.53
C TRP A 6 4.77 25.91 6.83
N LEU A 7 4.34 25.67 8.08
CA LEU A 7 3.63 24.44 8.45
C LEU A 7 2.31 24.30 7.68
N VAL A 8 1.52 25.38 7.57
CA VAL A 8 0.24 25.33 6.84
C VAL A 8 0.46 25.08 5.34
N ALA A 9 1.49 25.68 4.74
CA ALA A 9 1.84 25.45 3.35
C ALA A 9 2.35 24.01 3.10
N GLU A 10 3.15 23.46 4.02
CA GLU A 10 3.67 22.09 3.93
C GLU A 10 2.56 21.04 4.10
N TYR A 11 1.63 21.25 5.04
CA TYR A 11 0.45 20.40 5.21
C TYR A 11 -0.51 20.47 4.01
N ALA A 12 -0.66 21.64 3.40
CA ALA A 12 -1.48 21.81 2.20
C ALA A 12 -0.93 20.97 1.03
N GLY A 13 0.39 20.96 0.84
CA GLY A 13 1.04 20.15 -0.18
C GLY A 13 0.90 18.63 0.02
N ILE A 14 0.89 18.16 1.28
CA ILE A 14 0.66 16.74 1.60
C ILE A 14 -0.77 16.31 1.24
N SER A 15 -1.75 17.22 1.34
CA SER A 15 -3.14 16.91 1.01
C SER A 15 -3.39 16.69 -0.48
N GLU A 16 -2.52 17.21 -1.35
CA GLU A 16 -2.61 17.05 -2.81
C GLU A 16 -2.05 15.71 -3.30
N LEU A 17 -1.28 15.01 -2.47
CA LEU A 17 -0.81 13.66 -2.79
C LEU A 17 -1.98 12.67 -2.78
N PRO A 18 -1.96 11.64 -3.64
CA PRO A 18 -3.00 10.62 -3.69
C PRO A 18 -2.85 9.63 -2.52
N LEU A 19 -3.03 10.11 -1.28
CA LEU A 19 -2.75 9.39 -0.04
C LEU A 19 -3.49 8.06 0.07
N GLN A 20 -4.73 7.99 -0.43
CA GLN A 20 -5.51 6.74 -0.43
C GLN A 20 -4.91 5.68 -1.36
N ILE A 21 -4.40 6.09 -2.53
CA ILE A 21 -3.74 5.21 -3.48
C ILE A 21 -2.42 4.69 -2.88
N MET A 22 -1.66 5.58 -2.24
CA MET A 22 -0.42 5.22 -1.53
C MET A 22 -0.71 4.23 -0.40
N ALA A 23 -1.70 4.52 0.45
CA ALA A 23 -2.08 3.69 1.57
C ALA A 23 -2.52 2.29 1.12
N LYS A 24 -3.41 2.19 0.12
CA LYS A 24 -3.84 0.91 -0.44
C LYS A 24 -2.66 0.12 -1.01
N ALA A 25 -1.79 0.76 -1.78
CA ALA A 25 -0.65 0.09 -2.40
C ALA A 25 0.31 -0.48 -1.33
N TYR A 26 0.56 0.27 -0.27
CA TYR A 26 1.39 -0.17 0.84
C TYR A 26 0.74 -1.30 1.65
N VAL A 27 -0.49 -1.09 2.14
CA VAL A 27 -1.17 -2.03 3.04
C VAL A 27 -1.42 -3.37 2.34
N SER A 28 -1.82 -3.36 1.07
CA SER A 28 -2.07 -4.61 0.33
C SER A 28 -0.80 -5.47 0.19
N HIS A 29 0.36 -4.86 -0.06
CA HIS A 29 1.64 -5.58 -0.06
C HIS A 29 2.00 -6.09 1.33
N ALA A 30 1.92 -5.23 2.35
CA ALA A 30 2.31 -5.57 3.72
C ALA A 30 1.48 -6.74 4.28
N VAL A 31 0.16 -6.74 4.03
CA VAL A 31 -0.73 -7.83 4.47
C VAL A 31 -0.45 -9.13 3.71
N HIS A 32 -0.15 -9.07 2.40
CA HIS A 32 0.21 -10.26 1.63
C HIS A 32 1.53 -10.87 2.11
N GLU A 33 2.54 -10.04 2.39
CA GLU A 33 3.81 -10.48 2.96
C GLU A 33 3.61 -11.10 4.36
N ALA A 34 2.83 -10.44 5.22
CA ALA A 34 2.50 -10.97 6.54
C ALA A 34 1.78 -12.32 6.47
N ALA A 35 0.87 -12.51 5.50
CA ALA A 35 0.18 -13.77 5.29
C ALA A 35 1.14 -14.89 4.83
N LEU A 36 2.11 -14.58 3.96
CA LEU A 36 3.14 -15.53 3.53
C LEU A 36 4.07 -15.92 4.68
N LEU A 37 4.56 -14.95 5.45
CA LEU A 37 5.39 -15.19 6.64
C LEU A 37 4.65 -16.05 7.67
N ALA A 38 3.36 -15.74 7.88
CA ALA A 38 2.52 -16.55 8.76
C ALA A 38 2.38 -17.98 8.23
N ALA A 39 2.24 -18.20 6.92
CA ALA A 39 2.21 -19.55 6.33
C ALA A 39 3.54 -20.29 6.50
N GLU A 40 4.66 -19.59 6.32
CA GLU A 40 6.01 -20.13 6.47
C GLU A 40 6.29 -20.64 7.89
N CYS A 41 5.77 -19.97 8.93
CA CYS A 41 5.88 -20.44 10.32
C CYS A 41 5.30 -21.85 10.55
N PHE A 42 4.36 -22.30 9.73
CA PHE A 42 3.77 -23.64 9.80
C PHE A 42 4.44 -24.65 8.85
N GLY A 43 5.40 -24.21 8.03
CA GLY A 43 6.09 -25.05 7.04
C GLY A 43 5.11 -25.73 6.08
N ALA A 44 5.28 -27.04 5.86
CA ALA A 44 4.42 -27.83 4.97
C ALA A 44 2.94 -27.82 5.40
N MET A 45 2.64 -27.63 6.70
CA MET A 45 1.27 -27.51 7.18
C MET A 45 0.61 -26.22 6.66
N GLY A 46 1.37 -25.14 6.47
CA GLY A 46 0.86 -23.83 6.05
C GLY A 46 0.22 -23.79 4.66
N VAL A 47 0.41 -24.84 3.85
CA VAL A 47 -0.19 -24.97 2.51
C VAL A 47 -1.34 -25.98 2.44
N MET A 48 -1.61 -26.69 3.54
CA MET A 48 -2.65 -27.71 3.56
C MET A 48 -4.05 -27.09 3.55
N LYS A 49 -5.02 -27.78 2.96
CA LYS A 49 -6.38 -27.26 2.72
C LYS A 49 -7.22 -27.09 4.00
N ASP A 50 -6.90 -27.86 5.03
CA ASP A 50 -7.49 -27.80 6.36
C ASP A 50 -6.96 -26.62 7.19
N MET A 51 -5.83 -26.05 6.76
CA MET A 51 -5.22 -24.89 7.40
C MET A 51 -5.79 -23.59 6.80
N PRO A 52 -6.02 -22.54 7.61
CA PRO A 52 -6.63 -21.29 7.13
C PRO A 52 -5.68 -20.40 6.31
N GLN A 53 -4.38 -20.66 6.35
CA GLN A 53 -3.33 -19.82 5.74
C GLN A 53 -3.49 -19.66 4.22
N PRO A 54 -3.76 -20.70 3.41
CA PRO A 54 -3.97 -20.55 1.97
C PRO A 54 -5.13 -19.60 1.63
N HIS A 55 -6.18 -19.57 2.44
CA HIS A 55 -7.30 -18.63 2.27
C HIS A 55 -6.86 -17.18 2.51
N TYR A 56 -6.10 -16.91 3.57
CA TYR A 56 -5.60 -15.56 3.86
C TYR A 56 -4.57 -15.08 2.83
N VAL A 57 -3.64 -15.96 2.41
CA VAL A 57 -2.67 -15.66 1.35
C VAL A 57 -3.40 -15.33 0.05
N HIS A 58 -4.40 -16.12 -0.33
CA HIS A 58 -5.20 -15.88 -1.52
C HIS A 58 -5.94 -14.53 -1.46
N ASN A 59 -6.65 -14.24 -0.36
CA ASN A 59 -7.39 -12.98 -0.23
C ASN A 59 -6.47 -11.76 -0.23
N ALA A 60 -5.31 -11.85 0.44
CA ALA A 60 -4.32 -10.78 0.42
C ALA A 60 -3.73 -10.57 -0.98
N LEU A 61 -3.48 -11.65 -1.74
CA LEU A 61 -3.04 -11.57 -3.12
C LEU A 61 -4.08 -10.91 -4.03
N VAL A 62 -5.37 -11.23 -3.85
CA VAL A 62 -6.47 -10.55 -4.55
C VAL A 62 -6.45 -9.06 -4.25
N PHE A 63 -6.24 -8.66 -2.99
CA PHE A 63 -6.21 -7.25 -2.59
C PHE A 63 -5.06 -6.45 -3.23
N VAL A 64 -3.89 -7.07 -3.43
CA VAL A 64 -2.77 -6.47 -4.18
C VAL A 64 -3.20 -6.05 -5.60
N HIS A 65 -4.07 -6.84 -6.23
CA HIS A 65 -4.46 -6.68 -7.63
C HIS A 65 -5.83 -6.02 -7.82
N SER A 66 -6.67 -5.96 -6.78
CA SER A 66 -8.01 -5.39 -6.86
C SER A 66 -7.99 -3.89 -7.13
N ASP A 67 -9.01 -3.42 -7.86
CA ASP A 67 -9.22 -2.02 -8.24
C ASP A 67 -8.01 -1.44 -9.01
N THR A 68 -7.37 -0.39 -8.51
CA THR A 68 -6.11 0.09 -9.08
C THR A 68 -5.00 -0.86 -8.63
N SER A 69 -4.49 -1.65 -9.58
CA SER A 69 -3.33 -2.51 -9.34
C SER A 69 -2.16 -1.71 -8.77
N ASN A 70 -1.33 -2.33 -7.94
CA ASN A 70 -0.21 -1.62 -7.32
C ASN A 70 0.81 -1.07 -8.35
N SER A 71 0.89 -1.68 -9.54
CA SER A 71 1.68 -1.14 -10.66
C SER A 71 1.12 0.19 -11.17
N THR A 72 -0.20 0.27 -11.37
CA THR A 72 -0.88 1.51 -11.76
C THR A 72 -0.83 2.56 -10.66
N ALA A 73 -0.92 2.13 -9.39
CA ALA A 73 -0.80 3.01 -8.23
C ALA A 73 0.55 3.73 -8.18
N LYS A 74 1.66 3.01 -8.44
CA LYS A 74 3.01 3.60 -8.49
C LYS A 74 3.13 4.70 -9.54
N LEU A 75 2.53 4.52 -10.73
CA LEU A 75 2.54 5.53 -11.79
C LEU A 75 1.77 6.78 -11.37
N ARG A 76 0.55 6.63 -10.84
CA ARG A 76 -0.26 7.77 -10.36
C ARG A 76 0.41 8.55 -9.23
N VAL A 77 1.08 7.85 -8.32
CA VAL A 77 1.87 8.47 -7.26
C VAL A 77 3.07 9.23 -7.85
N ALA A 78 3.75 8.65 -8.83
CA ALA A 78 4.88 9.31 -9.50
C ALA A 78 4.44 10.56 -10.27
N GLU A 79 3.31 10.53 -10.97
CA GLU A 79 2.71 11.69 -11.63
C GLU A 79 2.40 12.79 -10.63
N ALA A 80 1.70 12.48 -9.53
CA ALA A 80 1.39 13.45 -8.49
C ALA A 80 2.63 14.07 -7.84
N ILE A 81 3.69 13.27 -7.59
CA ILE A 81 4.95 13.78 -7.04
C ILE A 81 5.71 14.65 -8.06
N ALA A 82 5.69 14.28 -9.34
CA ALA A 82 6.36 15.03 -10.40
C ALA A 82 5.69 16.40 -10.63
N GLU A 83 4.35 16.44 -10.55
CA GLU A 83 3.57 17.68 -10.60
C GLU A 83 3.78 18.53 -9.34
N PHE A 84 3.84 17.92 -8.15
CA PHE A 84 4.15 18.60 -6.89
C PHE A 84 5.51 19.32 -6.92
N LYS A 85 6.51 18.78 -7.62
CA LYS A 85 7.84 19.40 -7.74
C LYS A 85 7.94 20.50 -8.81
N ARG A 86 6.89 20.69 -9.63
CA ARG A 86 6.88 21.73 -10.68
C ARG A 86 6.23 23.04 -10.25
N GLY A 87 5.70 23.12 -9.03
CA GLY A 87 5.17 24.33 -8.39
C GLY A 87 6.23 25.20 -7.74
#